data_AF-F8CHJ6-F1
#
_entry.id   AF-F8CHJ6-F1
#
_cell.length_a   1.000
_cell.length_b   1.000
_cell.length_c   1.000
_cell.angle_alpha   90.00
_cell.angle_beta   90.00
_cell.angle_gamma   90.00
#
_symmetry.space_group_name_H-M   'P 1'
#
loop_
_entity.id
_entity.type
_entity.pdbx_description
1 polymer ?
#
loop_
_entity_poly.entity_id
_entity_poly.type
_entity_poly.pdbx_seq_one_letter_code
_entity_poly.pdbx_strand_id
1 'polypeptide(L)'
;MTRVATGLACVVGLWGGVASADEHVLVLLDRTGSMGLQSVPGKTRFQVAKERIVAFLNSAAGEPRRYAFWTFEGTSYTPVYNFNQNATQAQVEAAVNAAVLGGNTPLARSVCAAVDELIGFLPNEFHTKRVYLATDGLENATPSGDQCAGFNSATPYPLLEVNSWQWKVRNKACTGLATAPGACSAGIPPMGLTLIVDIDHLFDYVPLRAGSLLEPDDARRDFASLTPERDAAFFTGLADETQGAYKSITPSTPQSEATPLPGDANLDGCVDVSDRSVVLSLYGQGVPSGSPADFNRDRVVNVYDYNTVLQNYGSGCP
;
A
#
# COMPACT_ATOMS: atom_id res chain seq x y z
N MET A 1 48.50 -42.25 -33.80
CA MET A 1 47.19 -41.90 -33.22
C MET A 1 47.44 -41.23 -31.88
N THR A 2 47.56 -39.92 -31.88
CA THR A 2 47.99 -39.13 -30.72
C THR A 2 46.77 -38.35 -30.22
N ARG A 3 46.25 -38.70 -29.05
CA ARG A 3 45.09 -38.02 -28.45
C ARG A 3 45.58 -36.78 -27.70
N VAL A 4 45.17 -35.61 -28.17
CA VAL A 4 45.35 -34.33 -27.48
C VAL A 4 44.25 -34.22 -26.42
N ALA A 5 44.64 -34.06 -25.16
CA ALA A 5 43.73 -33.76 -24.06
C ALA A 5 43.50 -32.25 -24.00
N THR A 6 42.27 -31.82 -24.29
CA THR A 6 41.84 -30.43 -24.12
C THR A 6 41.41 -30.24 -22.68
N GLY A 7 42.24 -29.56 -21.88
CA GLY A 7 41.90 -29.13 -20.53
C GLY A 7 40.93 -27.95 -20.58
N LEU A 8 39.73 -28.13 -20.07
CA LEU A 8 38.74 -27.07 -19.85
C LEU A 8 39.07 -26.38 -18.52
N ALA A 9 39.56 -25.15 -18.58
CA ALA A 9 39.79 -24.32 -17.40
C ALA A 9 38.46 -23.72 -16.92
N CYS A 10 38.02 -24.11 -15.72
CA CYS A 10 36.93 -23.43 -15.02
C CYS A 10 37.39 -22.03 -14.59
N VAL A 11 36.86 -21.00 -15.25
CA VAL A 11 36.96 -19.62 -14.77
C VAL A 11 35.93 -19.47 -13.64
N VAL A 12 36.43 -19.45 -12.40
CA VAL A 12 35.62 -19.10 -11.24
C VAL A 12 35.45 -17.58 -11.27
N GLY A 13 34.38 -17.11 -11.90
CA GLY A 13 33.94 -15.73 -11.80
C GLY A 13 33.43 -15.46 -10.39
N LEU A 14 34.11 -14.58 -9.66
CA LEU A 14 33.59 -13.93 -8.47
C LEU A 14 32.47 -12.99 -8.91
N TRP A 15 31.23 -13.47 -8.88
CA TRP A 15 30.06 -12.61 -8.99
C TRP A 15 29.90 -11.89 -7.65
N GLY A 16 30.38 -10.65 -7.58
CA GLY A 16 29.90 -9.69 -6.59
C GLY A 16 28.43 -9.43 -6.91
N GLY A 17 27.55 -10.21 -6.30
CA GLY A 17 26.11 -10.00 -6.38
C GLY A 17 25.79 -8.67 -5.73
N VAL A 18 25.48 -7.65 -6.54
CA VAL A 18 24.53 -6.64 -6.13
C VAL A 18 23.23 -7.40 -5.88
N ALA A 19 22.88 -7.60 -4.61
CA ALA A 19 21.55 -8.07 -4.25
C ALA A 19 20.56 -7.06 -4.85
N SER A 20 19.89 -7.48 -5.92
CA SER A 20 18.78 -6.71 -6.47
C SER A 20 17.68 -6.67 -5.41
N ALA A 21 16.96 -5.56 -5.32
CA ALA A 21 15.83 -5.50 -4.40
C ALA A 21 14.73 -6.42 -4.93
N ASP A 22 14.25 -7.35 -4.12
CA ASP A 22 13.22 -8.30 -4.53
C ASP A 22 11.84 -7.61 -4.67
N GLU A 23 11.69 -6.41 -4.10
CA GLU A 23 10.47 -5.61 -4.19
C GLU A 23 10.73 -4.09 -4.31
N HIS A 24 9.91 -3.42 -5.13
CA HIS A 24 9.84 -1.96 -5.23
C HIS A 24 8.54 -1.46 -4.64
N VAL A 25 8.63 -0.62 -3.62
CA VAL A 25 7.47 -0.13 -2.88
C VAL A 25 7.33 1.38 -3.01
N LEU A 26 6.16 1.83 -3.47
CA LEU A 26 5.78 3.24 -3.46
C LEU A 26 4.71 3.44 -2.39
N VAL A 27 5.09 4.16 -1.34
CA VAL A 27 4.17 4.58 -0.28
C VAL A 27 3.48 5.87 -0.70
N LEU A 28 2.15 5.87 -0.69
CA LEU A 28 1.31 6.99 -1.08
C LEU A 28 0.43 7.42 0.10
N LEU A 29 0.75 8.59 0.67
CA LEU A 29 0.06 9.13 1.84
C LEU A 29 -0.87 10.29 1.46
N ASP A 30 -2.15 10.10 1.74
CA ASP A 30 -3.14 11.17 1.76
C ASP A 30 -2.84 12.13 2.92
N ARG A 31 -2.70 13.41 2.60
CA ARG A 31 -2.48 14.45 3.62
C ARG A 31 -3.62 15.47 3.67
N THR A 32 -4.77 15.16 3.07
CA THR A 32 -5.90 16.08 2.92
C THR A 32 -6.49 16.57 4.24
N GLY A 33 -7.24 17.68 4.19
CA GLY A 33 -7.89 18.24 5.38
C GLY A 33 -8.74 17.23 6.15
N SER A 34 -9.45 16.35 5.43
CA SER A 34 -10.29 15.30 6.01
C SER A 34 -9.49 14.24 6.77
N MET A 35 -8.20 14.04 6.43
CA MET A 35 -7.28 13.21 7.24
C MET A 35 -7.00 13.83 8.62
N GLY A 36 -7.30 15.11 8.83
CA GLY A 36 -7.24 15.77 10.13
C GLY A 36 -8.38 15.37 11.09
N LEU A 37 -9.43 14.72 10.59
CA LEU A 37 -10.53 14.23 11.41
C LEU A 37 -10.07 13.06 12.29
N GLN A 38 -10.79 12.85 13.38
CA GLN A 38 -10.57 11.69 14.24
C GLN A 38 -10.74 10.39 13.42
N SER A 39 -9.98 9.36 13.78
CA SER A 39 -10.13 7.99 13.24
C SER A 39 -10.41 7.00 14.35
N VAL A 40 -9.55 6.97 15.37
CA VAL A 40 -9.72 6.17 16.59
C VAL A 40 -9.66 7.08 17.81
N PRO A 41 -10.08 6.64 19.01
CA PRO A 41 -9.98 7.43 20.23
C PRO A 41 -8.58 8.05 20.41
N GLY A 42 -8.50 9.38 20.38
CA GLY A 42 -7.25 10.12 20.62
C GLY A 42 -6.30 10.27 19.42
N LYS A 43 -6.63 9.74 18.23
CA LYS A 43 -5.79 9.91 17.02
C LYS A 43 -6.58 10.33 15.79
N THR A 44 -6.01 11.24 15.00
CA THR A 44 -6.54 11.60 13.68
C THR A 44 -6.26 10.51 12.65
N ARG A 45 -7.00 10.49 11.53
CA ARG A 45 -6.73 9.60 10.40
C ARG A 45 -5.29 9.76 9.92
N PHE A 46 -4.79 10.98 9.85
CA PHE A 46 -3.41 11.24 9.44
C PHE A 46 -2.37 10.66 10.41
N GLN A 47 -2.62 10.76 11.72
CA GLN A 47 -1.73 10.15 12.73
C GLN A 47 -1.73 8.63 12.60
N VAL A 48 -2.91 8.01 12.46
CA VAL A 48 -3.02 6.57 12.26
C VAL A 48 -2.36 6.14 10.94
N ALA A 49 -2.59 6.86 9.84
CA ALA A 49 -1.98 6.58 8.55
C ALA A 49 -0.44 6.59 8.62
N LYS A 50 0.14 7.59 9.28
CA LYS A 50 1.59 7.67 9.51
C LYS A 50 2.09 6.46 10.29
N GLU A 51 1.47 6.14 11.41
CA GLU A 51 1.89 5.00 12.24
C GLU A 51 1.78 3.67 11.51
N ARG A 52 0.72 3.48 10.70
CA ARG A 52 0.56 2.26 9.89
C ARG A 52 1.60 2.15 8.79
N ILE A 53 1.92 3.24 8.10
CA ILE A 53 3.01 3.28 7.13
C ILE A 53 4.33 2.92 7.81
N VAL A 54 4.64 3.52 8.97
CA VAL A 54 5.86 3.22 9.73
C VAL A 54 5.88 1.74 10.14
N ALA A 55 4.76 1.20 10.60
CA ALA A 55 4.64 -0.21 10.93
C ALA A 55 4.92 -1.11 9.72
N PHE A 56 4.37 -0.78 8.55
CA PHE A 56 4.63 -1.50 7.30
C PHE A 56 6.10 -1.39 6.85
N LEU A 57 6.73 -0.23 6.99
CA LEU A 57 8.16 -0.08 6.67
C LEU A 57 9.02 -0.98 7.57
N ASN A 58 8.65 -1.07 8.84
CA ASN A 58 9.35 -1.86 9.85
C ASN A 58 8.96 -3.35 9.86
N SER A 59 7.98 -3.76 9.04
CA SER A 59 7.53 -5.15 8.95
C SER A 59 8.32 -6.00 7.96
N ALA A 60 9.19 -5.38 7.18
CA ALA A 60 9.99 -5.98 6.11
C ALA A 60 11.45 -6.23 6.52
N ALA A 61 11.65 -6.63 7.77
CA ALA A 61 12.94 -6.72 8.41
C ALA A 61 13.94 -7.60 7.64
N GLY A 62 14.88 -6.96 6.93
CA GLY A 62 15.95 -7.64 6.19
C GLY A 62 15.61 -8.02 4.75
N GLU A 63 14.41 -7.67 4.25
CA GLU A 63 14.10 -7.79 2.83
C GLU A 63 14.77 -6.68 2.02
N PRO A 64 15.36 -7.01 0.87
CA PRO A 64 15.94 -6.00 0.00
C PRO A 64 14.78 -5.28 -0.71
N ARG A 65 14.38 -4.10 -0.20
CA ARG A 65 13.33 -3.25 -0.78
C ARG A 65 13.90 -1.92 -1.29
N ARG A 66 13.35 -1.41 -2.39
CA ARG A 66 13.54 -0.01 -2.82
C ARG A 66 12.29 0.79 -2.56
N TYR A 67 12.45 2.00 -2.04
CA TYR A 67 11.32 2.84 -1.65
C TYR A 67 11.21 4.11 -2.48
N ALA A 68 9.97 4.45 -2.79
CA ALA A 68 9.52 5.80 -3.12
C ALA A 68 8.47 6.23 -2.10
N PHE A 69 8.42 7.51 -1.77
CA PHE A 69 7.44 8.06 -0.85
C PHE A 69 6.83 9.32 -1.41
N TRP A 70 5.55 9.24 -1.68
CA TRP A 70 4.77 10.31 -2.27
C TRP A 70 3.63 10.68 -1.32
N THR A 71 3.22 11.92 -1.43
CA THR A 71 2.05 12.44 -0.73
C THR A 71 1.15 13.13 -1.73
N PHE A 72 -0.12 13.36 -1.40
CA PHE A 72 -1.00 14.07 -2.32
C PHE A 72 -1.96 15.02 -1.62
N GLU A 73 -2.16 16.17 -2.27
CA GLU A 73 -3.05 17.24 -1.83
C GLU A 73 -3.39 18.20 -2.99
N GLY A 74 -4.41 19.03 -2.80
CA GLY A 74 -4.83 20.01 -3.80
C GLY A 74 -5.31 19.30 -5.06
N THR A 75 -4.56 19.44 -6.17
CA THR A 75 -4.88 18.83 -7.47
C THR A 75 -3.77 17.92 -8.00
N SER A 76 -2.74 17.63 -7.18
CA SER A 76 -1.56 16.86 -7.59
C SER A 76 -1.04 15.98 -6.45
N TYR A 77 -0.13 15.08 -6.82
CA TYR A 77 0.78 14.43 -5.89
C TYR A 77 2.11 15.19 -5.84
N THR A 78 2.84 15.01 -4.75
CA THR A 78 4.18 15.54 -4.49
C THR A 78 5.10 14.37 -4.13
N PRO A 79 6.05 14.02 -5.01
CA PRO A 79 7.12 13.09 -4.67
C PRO A 79 8.04 13.68 -3.59
N VAL A 80 8.17 12.98 -2.47
CA VAL A 80 9.18 13.31 -1.44
C VAL A 80 10.47 12.55 -1.72
N TYR A 81 10.34 11.26 -2.04
CA TYR A 81 11.39 10.43 -2.60
C TYR A 81 10.89 9.66 -3.82
N ASN A 82 11.68 9.65 -4.90
CA ASN A 82 11.55 8.76 -6.04
C ASN A 82 12.55 7.61 -5.94
N PHE A 83 12.31 6.53 -6.68
CA PHE A 83 13.18 5.36 -6.61
C PHE A 83 14.63 5.64 -7.01
N ASN A 84 14.87 6.60 -7.92
CA ASN A 84 16.22 6.97 -8.35
C ASN A 84 17.08 7.62 -7.26
N GLN A 85 16.46 8.07 -6.16
CA GLN A 85 17.17 8.65 -5.01
C GLN A 85 17.69 7.58 -4.04
N ASN A 86 17.27 6.31 -4.18
CA ASN A 86 17.66 5.20 -3.32
C ASN A 86 17.50 5.52 -1.82
N ALA A 87 16.35 6.10 -1.45
CA ALA A 87 16.06 6.44 -0.06
C ALA A 87 16.04 5.16 0.81
N THR A 88 16.68 5.23 1.98
CA THR A 88 16.63 4.15 2.97
C THR A 88 15.26 4.13 3.66
N GLN A 89 14.90 2.98 4.24
CA GLN A 89 13.71 2.84 5.07
C GLN A 89 13.62 3.94 6.15
N ALA A 90 14.71 4.20 6.87
CA ALA A 90 14.77 5.23 7.91
C ALA A 90 14.57 6.66 7.36
N GLN A 91 15.04 6.94 6.14
CA GLN A 91 14.79 8.24 5.48
C GLN A 91 13.32 8.41 5.11
N VAL A 92 12.68 7.34 4.62
CA VAL A 92 11.25 7.35 4.31
C VAL A 92 10.42 7.48 5.58
N GLU A 93 10.73 6.74 6.64
CA GLU A 93 10.09 6.86 7.94
C GLU A 93 10.19 8.30 8.50
N ALA A 94 11.37 8.90 8.45
CA ALA A 94 11.56 10.29 8.87
C ALA A 94 10.70 11.26 8.05
N ALA A 95 10.58 11.03 6.74
CA ALA A 95 9.73 11.85 5.87
C ALA A 95 8.23 11.67 6.14
N VAL A 96 7.78 10.44 6.41
CA VAL A 96 6.41 10.15 6.85
C VAL A 96 6.11 10.89 8.14
N ASN A 97 7.02 10.81 9.12
CA ASN A 97 6.89 11.51 10.40
C ASN A 97 6.92 13.04 10.26
N ALA A 98 7.64 13.58 9.28
CA ALA A 98 7.67 15.01 8.98
C ALA A 98 6.48 15.52 8.14
N ALA A 99 5.71 14.62 7.52
CA ALA A 99 4.54 15.01 6.73
C ALA A 99 3.50 15.72 7.61
N VAL A 100 2.86 16.74 7.01
CA VAL A 100 1.82 17.59 7.60
C VAL A 100 0.57 17.58 6.73
N LEU A 101 -0.58 17.94 7.32
CA LEU A 101 -1.86 18.06 6.64
C LEU A 101 -1.89 19.23 5.64
N GLY A 102 -2.71 19.12 4.60
CA GLY A 102 -3.05 20.19 3.66
C GLY A 102 -4.01 19.74 2.54
N GLY A 103 -4.77 20.69 1.97
CA GLY A 103 -5.45 20.61 0.66
C GLY A 103 -6.55 19.55 0.43
N ASN A 104 -6.98 19.49 -0.84
CA ASN A 104 -8.01 18.59 -1.42
C ASN A 104 -7.40 17.27 -1.95
N THR A 105 -8.24 16.30 -2.38
CA THR A 105 -7.86 14.88 -2.53
C THR A 105 -7.83 14.43 -4.01
N PRO A 106 -6.68 14.54 -4.71
CA PRO A 106 -6.50 14.04 -6.08
C PRO A 106 -6.12 12.55 -6.09
N LEU A 107 -6.92 11.70 -5.44
CA LEU A 107 -6.67 10.27 -5.22
C LEU A 107 -6.39 9.50 -6.54
N ALA A 108 -7.28 9.57 -7.52
CA ALA A 108 -7.21 8.82 -8.77
C ALA A 108 -5.94 9.16 -9.57
N ARG A 109 -5.62 10.45 -9.69
CA ARG A 109 -4.35 10.90 -10.29
C ARG A 109 -3.15 10.36 -9.54
N SER A 110 -3.18 10.44 -8.21
CA SER A 110 -2.05 10.04 -7.34
C SER A 110 -1.76 8.56 -7.45
N VAL A 111 -2.78 7.71 -7.40
CA VAL A 111 -2.65 6.26 -7.58
C VAL A 111 -2.15 5.95 -8.99
N CYS A 112 -2.71 6.59 -10.02
CA CYS A 112 -2.30 6.30 -11.40
C CYS A 112 -0.87 6.71 -11.72
N ALA A 113 -0.42 7.85 -11.19
CA ALA A 113 0.97 8.27 -11.32
C ALA A 113 1.91 7.36 -10.53
N ALA A 114 1.50 6.86 -9.36
CA ALA A 114 2.30 5.90 -8.59
C ALA A 114 2.50 4.58 -9.35
N VAL A 115 1.45 4.11 -10.03
CA VAL A 115 1.55 2.93 -10.91
C VAL A 115 2.49 3.19 -12.08
N ASP A 116 2.43 4.38 -12.70
CA ASP A 116 3.35 4.76 -13.78
C ASP A 116 4.82 4.78 -13.33
N GLU A 117 5.10 5.33 -12.14
CA GLU A 117 6.46 5.33 -11.57
C GLU A 117 6.96 3.91 -11.31
N LEU A 118 6.13 3.04 -10.73
CA LEU A 118 6.49 1.65 -10.43
C LEU A 118 6.76 0.83 -11.70
N ILE A 119 5.91 0.97 -12.72
CA ILE A 119 6.08 0.28 -14.01
C ILE A 119 7.29 0.84 -14.76
N GLY A 120 7.52 2.16 -14.71
CA GLY A 120 8.65 2.83 -15.34
C GLY A 120 9.99 2.57 -14.64
N PHE A 121 9.96 2.21 -13.35
CA PHE A 121 11.18 1.96 -12.58
C PHE A 121 11.68 0.53 -12.75
N LEU A 122 12.82 0.42 -13.46
CA LEU A 122 13.47 -0.85 -13.82
C LEU A 122 12.46 -1.80 -14.49
N PRO A 123 11.96 -1.44 -15.69
CA PRO A 123 10.84 -2.12 -16.34
C PRO A 123 11.19 -3.55 -16.82
N ASN A 124 12.48 -3.88 -16.87
CA ASN A 124 12.97 -5.20 -17.25
C ASN A 124 13.32 -6.08 -16.03
N GLU A 125 13.13 -5.56 -14.82
CA GLU A 125 13.30 -6.30 -13.57
C GLU A 125 11.91 -6.69 -13.04
N PHE A 126 11.64 -7.99 -13.06
CA PHE A 126 10.35 -8.59 -12.69
C PHE A 126 10.13 -8.72 -11.18
N HIS A 127 10.73 -7.82 -10.41
CA HIS A 127 10.49 -7.69 -8.98
C HIS A 127 9.05 -7.29 -8.72
N THR A 128 8.54 -7.69 -7.55
CA THR A 128 7.21 -7.28 -7.09
C THR A 128 7.16 -5.75 -7.04
N LYS A 129 6.08 -5.18 -7.58
CA LYS A 129 5.83 -3.73 -7.55
C LYS A 129 4.66 -3.50 -6.62
N ARG A 130 4.83 -2.69 -5.57
CA ARG A 130 3.78 -2.47 -4.56
C ARG A 130 3.44 -1.00 -4.41
N VAL A 131 2.16 -0.69 -4.43
CA VAL A 131 1.61 0.58 -3.93
C VAL A 131 1.10 0.33 -2.52
N TYR A 132 1.56 1.10 -1.55
CA TYR A 132 0.96 1.16 -0.21
C TYR A 132 0.20 2.48 -0.09
N LEU A 133 -1.13 2.43 -0.15
CA LEU A 133 -2.01 3.59 -0.10
C LEU A 133 -2.61 3.76 1.30
N ALA A 134 -2.43 4.93 1.91
CA ALA A 134 -3.16 5.33 3.11
C ALA A 134 -4.03 6.55 2.79
N THR A 135 -5.36 6.39 2.84
CA THR A 135 -6.34 7.42 2.43
C THR A 135 -7.66 7.28 3.17
N ASP A 136 -8.49 8.32 3.14
CA ASP A 136 -9.90 8.26 3.54
C ASP A 136 -10.86 8.21 2.34
N GLY A 137 -10.34 8.02 1.12
CA GLY A 137 -11.09 7.48 -0.02
C GLY A 137 -11.84 8.48 -0.91
N LEU A 138 -11.87 9.77 -0.56
CA LEU A 138 -12.73 10.74 -1.25
C LEU A 138 -12.04 11.39 -2.46
N GLU A 139 -12.11 10.78 -3.65
CA GLU A 139 -11.69 11.46 -4.89
C GLU A 139 -12.54 12.72 -5.16
N ASN A 140 -11.91 13.89 -5.29
CA ASN A 140 -12.61 15.13 -5.57
C ASN A 140 -11.81 16.19 -6.36
N ALA A 141 -10.57 15.92 -6.74
CA ALA A 141 -9.67 16.96 -7.23
C ALA A 141 -8.71 16.54 -8.35
N THR A 142 -8.87 15.33 -8.89
CA THR A 142 -8.14 14.90 -10.09
C THR A 142 -8.53 15.79 -11.29
N PRO A 143 -7.58 16.50 -11.93
CA PRO A 143 -7.86 17.36 -13.07
C PRO A 143 -8.47 16.59 -14.24
N SER A 144 -9.45 17.16 -14.94
CA SER A 144 -10.18 16.48 -16.03
C SER A 144 -9.33 16.02 -17.22
N GLY A 145 -8.12 16.56 -17.38
CA GLY A 145 -7.16 16.13 -18.40
C GLY A 145 -6.30 14.92 -18.00
N ASP A 146 -6.37 14.46 -16.75
CA ASP A 146 -5.62 13.30 -16.28
C ASP A 146 -6.20 11.99 -16.86
N GLN A 147 -5.34 11.02 -17.17
CA GLN A 147 -5.75 9.73 -17.73
C GLN A 147 -6.75 8.99 -16.83
N CYS A 148 -6.64 9.18 -15.50
CA CYS A 148 -7.50 8.56 -14.50
C CYS A 148 -8.63 9.46 -13.99
N ALA A 149 -8.77 10.66 -14.53
CA ALA A 149 -9.93 11.50 -14.29
C ALA A 149 -11.21 10.84 -14.82
N GLY A 150 -12.29 10.92 -14.06
CA GLY A 150 -13.57 10.34 -14.44
C GLY A 150 -14.67 10.77 -13.49
N PHE A 151 -15.91 10.46 -13.85
CA PHE A 151 -17.04 10.59 -12.93
C PHE A 151 -16.98 9.48 -11.86
N ASN A 152 -17.81 9.60 -10.81
CA ASN A 152 -17.96 8.55 -9.81
C ASN A 152 -18.81 7.42 -10.38
N SER A 153 -18.33 6.17 -10.31
CA SER A 153 -19.12 5.01 -10.70
C SER A 153 -20.42 4.93 -9.89
N ALA A 154 -21.58 4.92 -10.56
CA ALA A 154 -22.88 4.73 -9.92
C ALA A 154 -23.18 3.26 -9.56
N THR A 155 -22.36 2.34 -10.05
CA THR A 155 -22.42 0.90 -9.76
C THR A 155 -21.27 0.48 -8.84
N PRO A 156 -21.50 -0.49 -7.93
CA PRO A 156 -20.46 -1.00 -7.06
C PRO A 156 -19.48 -1.90 -7.81
N TYR A 157 -18.30 -2.07 -7.23
CA TYR A 157 -17.34 -3.08 -7.66
C TYR A 157 -17.97 -4.50 -7.64
N PRO A 158 -17.67 -5.40 -8.61
CA PRO A 158 -16.73 -5.24 -9.74
C PRO A 158 -17.32 -4.58 -10.99
N LEU A 159 -18.60 -4.20 -10.98
CA LEU A 159 -19.33 -3.73 -12.16
C LEU A 159 -19.15 -2.23 -12.41
N LEU A 160 -17.93 -1.71 -12.34
CA LEU A 160 -17.64 -0.27 -12.41
C LEU A 160 -18.05 0.34 -13.77
N GLU A 161 -18.66 1.53 -13.75
CA GLU A 161 -19.05 2.26 -14.97
C GLU A 161 -17.83 2.66 -15.80
N VAL A 162 -17.90 2.42 -17.11
CA VAL A 162 -16.81 2.73 -18.05
C VAL A 162 -16.50 4.23 -18.01
N ASN A 163 -15.21 4.56 -17.91
CA ASN A 163 -14.69 5.93 -17.73
C ASN A 163 -14.94 6.59 -16.37
N SER A 164 -15.54 5.89 -15.39
CA SER A 164 -15.44 6.33 -13.99
C SER A 164 -13.99 6.33 -13.54
N TRP A 165 -13.64 7.17 -12.56
CA TRP A 165 -12.27 7.17 -12.04
C TRP A 165 -11.92 5.82 -11.40
N GLN A 166 -12.88 5.15 -10.73
CA GLN A 166 -12.68 3.82 -10.17
C GLN A 166 -12.31 2.80 -11.25
N TRP A 167 -13.06 2.78 -12.36
CA TRP A 167 -12.79 1.90 -13.50
C TRP A 167 -11.40 2.15 -14.07
N LYS A 168 -11.00 3.43 -14.19
CA LYS A 168 -9.70 3.84 -14.72
C LYS A 168 -8.54 3.48 -13.79
N VAL A 169 -8.66 3.73 -12.49
CA VAL A 169 -7.63 3.36 -11.49
C VAL A 169 -7.44 1.86 -11.46
N ARG A 170 -8.54 1.09 -11.43
CA ARG A 170 -8.47 -0.38 -11.46
C ARG A 170 -7.80 -0.90 -12.74
N ASN A 171 -8.14 -0.35 -13.91
CA ASN A 171 -7.48 -0.72 -15.16
C ASN A 171 -6.02 -0.30 -15.19
N LYS A 172 -5.69 0.86 -14.64
CA LYS A 172 -4.30 1.31 -14.52
C LYS A 172 -3.49 0.33 -13.66
N ALA A 173 -4.01 -0.07 -12.51
CA ALA A 173 -3.37 -1.06 -11.65
C ALA A 173 -3.22 -2.43 -12.35
N CYS A 174 -4.28 -2.93 -12.99
CA CYS A 174 -4.24 -4.24 -13.64
C CYS A 174 -3.43 -4.26 -14.94
N THR A 175 -3.38 -3.16 -15.69
CA THR A 175 -2.90 -3.14 -17.10
C THR A 175 -1.88 -2.06 -17.43
N GLY A 176 -1.49 -1.22 -16.48
CA GLY A 176 -0.64 -0.07 -16.73
C GLY A 176 -1.30 1.01 -17.60
N LEU A 177 -2.54 0.81 -18.05
CA LEU A 177 -3.27 1.71 -18.93
C LEU A 177 -4.66 1.99 -18.35
N ALA A 178 -4.96 3.26 -18.05
CA ALA A 178 -6.22 3.67 -17.45
C ALA A 178 -7.46 3.34 -18.32
N THR A 179 -7.29 3.29 -19.64
CA THR A 179 -8.38 3.11 -20.60
C THR A 179 -8.48 1.70 -21.18
N ALA A 180 -7.60 0.78 -20.76
CA ALA A 180 -7.59 -0.59 -21.28
C ALA A 180 -8.13 -1.56 -20.21
N PRO A 181 -9.35 -2.11 -20.36
CA PRO A 181 -9.82 -3.14 -19.46
C PRO A 181 -9.01 -4.43 -19.65
N GLY A 182 -8.72 -5.13 -18.55
CA GLY A 182 -8.00 -6.41 -18.56
C GLY A 182 -7.96 -7.04 -17.17
N ALA A 183 -7.78 -8.35 -17.04
CA ALA A 183 -7.69 -8.96 -15.72
C ALA A 183 -6.32 -8.69 -15.08
N CYS A 184 -6.29 -8.35 -13.79
CA CYS A 184 -5.04 -8.30 -13.01
C CYS A 184 -4.30 -9.65 -13.04
N SER A 185 -5.05 -10.76 -13.08
CA SER A 185 -4.51 -12.13 -13.15
C SER A 185 -4.04 -12.57 -14.55
N ALA A 186 -4.30 -11.78 -15.60
CA ALA A 186 -3.91 -12.14 -16.97
C ALA A 186 -2.43 -11.85 -17.29
N GLY A 187 -1.65 -11.31 -16.34
CA GLY A 187 -0.21 -11.11 -16.50
C GLY A 187 0.16 -10.02 -17.52
N ILE A 188 -0.71 -9.03 -17.74
CA ILE A 188 -0.42 -7.91 -18.63
C ILE A 188 -0.54 -6.64 -17.77
N PRO A 189 0.56 -6.18 -17.13
CA PRO A 189 1.35 -5.12 -17.77
C PRO A 189 2.86 -5.05 -17.44
N PRO A 190 3.64 -4.35 -18.30
CA PRO A 190 4.27 -5.01 -19.43
C PRO A 190 5.12 -6.22 -18.97
N MET A 191 4.91 -7.37 -19.61
CA MET A 191 5.83 -8.52 -19.53
C MET A 191 5.91 -9.29 -18.20
N GLY A 192 4.83 -9.37 -17.40
CA GLY A 192 4.82 -10.23 -16.21
C GLY A 192 5.27 -9.56 -14.91
N LEU A 193 5.11 -8.23 -14.79
CA LEU A 193 5.19 -7.55 -13.50
C LEU A 193 3.95 -7.87 -12.65
N THR A 194 4.17 -8.28 -11.41
CA THR A 194 3.12 -8.36 -10.39
C THR A 194 2.99 -7.01 -9.71
N LEU A 195 1.90 -6.28 -9.96
CA LEU A 195 1.55 -5.09 -9.21
C LEU A 195 0.60 -5.45 -8.06
N ILE A 196 0.98 -5.07 -6.85
CA ILE A 196 0.23 -5.27 -5.62
C ILE A 196 -0.23 -3.90 -5.09
N VAL A 197 -1.50 -3.78 -4.69
CA VAL A 197 -2.03 -2.56 -4.08
C VAL A 197 -2.54 -2.87 -2.68
N ASP A 198 -1.78 -2.41 -1.68
CA ASP A 198 -2.17 -2.44 -0.28
C ASP A 198 -2.87 -1.12 0.08
N ILE A 199 -3.98 -1.21 0.81
CA ILE A 199 -4.85 -0.07 1.11
C ILE A 199 -5.21 -0.08 2.59
N ASP A 200 -4.80 0.99 3.28
CA ASP A 200 -5.35 1.38 4.56
C ASP A 200 -6.38 2.50 4.32
N HIS A 201 -7.64 2.16 4.57
CA HIS A 201 -8.77 3.06 4.39
C HIS A 201 -9.24 3.59 5.75
N LEU A 202 -8.96 4.86 6.02
CA LEU A 202 -9.17 5.51 7.33
C LEU A 202 -10.43 6.36 7.33
N PHE A 203 -11.58 5.72 7.15
CA PHE A 203 -12.86 6.42 7.05
C PHE A 203 -13.77 6.09 8.22
N ASP A 204 -14.29 7.15 8.86
CA ASP A 204 -15.27 7.02 9.93
C ASP A 204 -16.67 7.14 9.35
N TYR A 205 -17.40 6.03 9.32
CA TYR A 205 -18.85 6.12 9.30
C TYR A 205 -19.35 6.42 10.72
N VAL A 206 -19.30 7.69 11.11
CA VAL A 206 -20.31 8.17 12.06
C VAL A 206 -21.52 8.49 11.18
N PRO A 207 -22.64 7.74 11.24
CA PRO A 207 -23.86 8.21 10.61
C PRO A 207 -24.09 9.61 11.14
N LEU A 208 -24.08 10.61 10.25
CA LEU A 208 -24.21 12.01 10.60
C LEU A 208 -25.35 12.13 11.62
N ARG A 209 -25.02 12.26 12.92
CA ARG A 209 -26.01 12.68 13.90
C ARG A 209 -26.48 14.02 13.37
N ALA A 210 -27.78 14.14 13.15
CA ALA A 210 -28.41 15.37 12.70
C ALA A 210 -27.84 16.55 13.52
N GLY A 211 -26.95 17.34 12.92
CA GLY A 211 -26.24 18.42 13.61
C GLY A 211 -24.70 18.39 13.59
N SER A 212 -24.02 17.35 13.07
CA SER A 212 -22.57 17.44 12.85
C SER A 212 -22.27 18.31 11.63
N LEU A 213 -21.43 19.33 11.81
CA LEU A 213 -21.04 20.30 10.80
C LEU A 213 -20.33 19.56 9.67
N LEU A 214 -21.02 19.35 8.54
CA LEU A 214 -20.37 19.05 7.27
C LEU A 214 -19.28 20.10 7.03
N GLU A 215 -18.12 19.69 6.54
CA GLU A 215 -17.15 20.67 6.06
C GLU A 215 -17.84 21.57 5.02
N PRO A 216 -17.56 22.88 4.99
CA PRO A 216 -18.18 23.81 4.05
C PRO A 216 -18.08 23.35 2.58
N ASP A 217 -17.02 22.61 2.24
CA ASP A 217 -16.79 22.07 0.89
C ASP A 217 -17.51 20.73 0.62
N ASP A 218 -17.99 20.05 1.65
CA ASP A 218 -18.76 18.81 1.52
C ASP A 218 -20.24 19.09 1.28
N ALA A 219 -20.79 20.19 1.80
CA ALA A 219 -22.20 20.57 1.65
C ALA A 219 -22.67 20.78 0.19
N ARG A 220 -21.74 20.82 -0.78
CA ARG A 220 -22.04 20.98 -2.21
C ARG A 220 -22.06 19.65 -2.99
N ARG A 221 -21.82 18.51 -2.34
CA ARG A 221 -21.77 17.20 -3.00
C ARG A 221 -23.14 16.54 -3.04
N ASP A 222 -23.44 15.92 -4.19
CA ASP A 222 -24.57 15.03 -4.37
C ASP A 222 -24.27 13.69 -3.67
N PHE A 223 -24.29 13.71 -2.33
CA PHE A 223 -24.05 12.56 -1.44
C PHE A 223 -24.99 11.38 -1.67
N ALA A 224 -26.00 11.53 -2.51
CA ALA A 224 -26.92 10.45 -2.87
C ALA A 224 -26.24 9.33 -3.68
N SER A 225 -25.05 9.54 -4.26
CA SER A 225 -24.41 8.59 -5.18
C SER A 225 -23.16 7.88 -4.65
N LEU A 226 -22.45 8.45 -3.67
CA LEU A 226 -21.31 7.81 -3.01
C LEU A 226 -21.75 7.35 -1.63
N THR A 227 -21.97 6.04 -1.50
CA THR A 227 -22.17 5.43 -0.19
C THR A 227 -20.83 4.85 0.28
N PRO A 228 -20.48 4.91 1.57
CA PRO A 228 -19.25 4.36 2.12
C PRO A 228 -19.02 2.89 1.76
N GLU A 229 -20.10 2.13 1.60
CA GLU A 229 -20.06 0.72 1.18
C GLU A 229 -19.49 0.57 -0.24
N ARG A 230 -19.67 1.57 -1.11
CA ARG A 230 -19.14 1.56 -2.48
C ARG A 230 -17.64 1.80 -2.52
N ASP A 231 -17.13 2.75 -1.75
CA ASP A 231 -15.69 3.05 -1.70
C ASP A 231 -14.94 1.90 -1.02
N ALA A 232 -15.47 1.38 0.10
CA ALA A 232 -14.94 0.19 0.74
C ALA A 232 -14.96 -1.02 -0.20
N ALA A 233 -16.04 -1.25 -0.95
CA ALA A 233 -16.11 -2.33 -1.93
C ALA A 233 -15.11 -2.14 -3.08
N PHE A 234 -14.90 -0.91 -3.55
CA PHE A 234 -13.90 -0.61 -4.57
C PHE A 234 -12.48 -0.92 -4.08
N PHE A 235 -12.10 -0.41 -2.90
CA PHE A 235 -10.76 -0.64 -2.38
C PHE A 235 -10.51 -2.11 -1.99
N THR A 236 -11.49 -2.78 -1.39
CA THR A 236 -11.41 -4.21 -1.10
C THR A 236 -11.21 -4.99 -2.40
N GLY A 237 -12.05 -4.72 -3.41
CA GLY A 237 -11.97 -5.36 -4.71
C GLY A 237 -10.65 -5.11 -5.43
N LEU A 238 -10.14 -3.88 -5.39
CA LEU A 238 -8.86 -3.51 -5.98
C LEU A 238 -7.69 -4.23 -5.31
N ALA A 239 -7.65 -4.27 -3.97
CA ALA A 239 -6.65 -5.02 -3.23
C ALA A 239 -6.71 -6.51 -3.57
N ASP A 240 -7.91 -7.11 -3.55
CA ASP A 240 -8.09 -8.54 -3.86
C ASP A 240 -7.63 -8.88 -5.29
N GLU A 241 -8.03 -8.09 -6.30
CA GLU A 241 -7.63 -8.30 -7.70
C GLU A 241 -6.13 -8.16 -7.92
N THR A 242 -5.48 -7.23 -7.23
CA THR A 242 -4.03 -6.99 -7.30
C THR A 242 -3.23 -7.85 -6.32
N GLN A 243 -3.89 -8.76 -5.61
CA GLN A 243 -3.30 -9.62 -4.59
C GLN A 243 -2.72 -8.87 -3.36
N GLY A 244 -3.13 -7.62 -3.12
CA GLY A 244 -2.77 -6.85 -1.95
C GLY A 244 -3.61 -7.15 -0.71
N ALA A 245 -3.57 -6.22 0.23
CA ALA A 245 -4.30 -6.22 1.48
C ALA A 245 -5.16 -4.97 1.62
N TYR A 246 -6.41 -5.13 2.05
CA TYR A 246 -7.29 -4.03 2.43
C TYR A 246 -7.52 -4.03 3.94
N LYS A 247 -7.37 -2.88 4.59
CA LYS A 247 -7.75 -2.68 5.98
C LYS A 247 -8.61 -1.42 6.12
N SER A 248 -9.82 -1.60 6.63
CA SER A 248 -10.67 -0.49 7.06
C SER A 248 -10.37 -0.14 8.51
N ILE A 249 -10.06 1.13 8.79
CA ILE A 249 -9.87 1.65 10.15
C ILE A 249 -11.00 2.63 10.46
N THR A 250 -11.74 2.33 11.52
CA THR A 250 -12.91 3.09 11.96
C THR A 250 -12.81 3.38 13.47
N PRO A 251 -13.72 4.16 14.07
CA PRO A 251 -13.67 4.47 15.50
C PRO A 251 -13.84 3.26 16.41
N SER A 252 -14.39 2.17 15.86
CA SER A 252 -14.56 0.91 16.57
C SER A 252 -13.38 -0.04 16.40
N THR A 253 -12.40 0.27 15.54
CA THR A 253 -11.21 -0.57 15.36
C THR A 253 -10.40 -0.57 16.67
N PRO A 254 -10.03 -1.75 17.21
CA PRO A 254 -9.16 -1.84 18.38
C PRO A 254 -7.84 -1.09 18.16
N GLN A 255 -7.30 -0.47 19.21
CA GLN A 255 -6.09 0.35 19.09
C GLN A 255 -4.89 -0.46 18.56
N SER A 256 -4.72 -1.72 19.01
CA SER A 256 -3.66 -2.61 18.54
C SER A 256 -3.78 -2.95 17.05
N GLU A 257 -4.99 -2.95 16.50
CA GLU A 257 -5.21 -3.14 15.06
C GLU A 257 -5.06 -1.85 14.26
N ALA A 258 -5.48 -0.71 14.83
CA ALA A 258 -5.40 0.59 14.18
C ALA A 258 -3.95 1.03 14.00
N THR A 259 -3.13 0.81 15.03
CA THR A 259 -1.73 1.21 15.08
C THR A 259 -0.88 -0.02 15.41
N PRO A 260 -0.75 -0.95 14.45
CA PRO A 260 -0.14 -2.25 14.69
C PRO A 260 1.33 -2.10 15.04
N LEU A 261 1.77 -2.84 16.06
CA LEU A 261 3.18 -2.98 16.38
C LEU A 261 3.78 -4.04 15.45
N PRO A 262 4.82 -3.74 14.66
CA PRO A 262 5.49 -4.75 13.86
C PRO A 262 5.99 -5.88 14.77
N GLY A 263 5.66 -7.12 14.44
CA GLY A 263 6.04 -8.29 15.24
C GLY A 263 5.00 -8.73 16.27
N ASP A 264 3.94 -7.94 16.52
CA ASP A 264 2.81 -8.31 17.40
C ASP A 264 1.79 -9.12 16.58
N ALA A 265 1.98 -10.44 16.53
CA ALA A 265 1.15 -11.35 15.76
C ALA A 265 -0.17 -11.66 16.46
N ASN A 266 -0.23 -11.63 17.79
CA ASN A 266 -1.47 -11.91 18.52
C ASN A 266 -2.32 -10.65 18.79
N LEU A 267 -1.78 -9.47 18.47
CA LEU A 267 -2.39 -8.15 18.62
C LEU A 267 -2.72 -7.78 20.07
N ASP A 268 -1.94 -8.31 21.02
CA ASP A 268 -2.10 -8.03 22.45
C ASP A 268 -1.37 -6.76 22.90
N GLY A 269 -0.60 -6.13 22.01
CA GLY A 269 0.12 -4.89 22.24
C GLY A 269 1.54 -5.08 22.80
N CYS A 270 2.05 -6.31 22.88
CA CYS A 270 3.41 -6.62 23.34
C CYS A 270 4.06 -7.63 22.40
N VAL A 271 5.21 -7.29 21.83
CA VAL A 271 5.97 -8.22 20.97
C VAL A 271 6.79 -9.17 21.83
N ASP A 272 6.37 -10.41 22.00
CA ASP A 272 7.03 -11.37 22.87
C ASP A 272 7.11 -12.82 22.34
N VAL A 273 7.30 -13.78 23.25
CA VAL A 273 7.42 -15.20 22.93
C VAL A 273 6.13 -15.79 22.34
N SER A 274 4.98 -15.21 22.65
CA SER A 274 3.66 -15.57 22.15
C SER A 274 3.57 -15.28 20.66
N ASP A 275 3.99 -14.09 20.21
CA ASP A 275 4.00 -13.74 18.79
C ASP A 275 4.94 -14.62 17.99
N ARG A 276 6.13 -14.86 18.56
CA ARG A 276 7.08 -15.80 17.99
C ARG A 276 6.46 -17.18 17.80
N SER A 277 5.64 -17.62 18.76
CA SER A 277 4.95 -18.92 18.67
C SER A 277 3.87 -18.93 17.59
N VAL A 278 3.16 -17.81 17.39
CA VAL A 278 2.20 -17.65 16.29
C VAL A 278 2.93 -17.74 14.94
N VAL A 279 4.01 -16.99 14.74
CA VAL A 279 4.82 -17.04 13.51
C VAL A 279 5.37 -18.44 13.25
N LEU A 280 5.95 -19.09 14.26
CA LEU A 280 6.50 -20.44 14.11
C LEU A 280 5.43 -21.49 13.79
N SER A 281 4.18 -21.30 14.24
CA SER A 281 3.07 -22.21 13.92
C SER A 281 2.65 -22.18 12.44
N LEU A 282 2.93 -21.06 11.75
CA LEU A 282 2.62 -20.83 10.35
C LEU A 282 3.86 -20.85 9.44
N TYR A 283 5.05 -21.08 10.00
CA TYR A 283 6.30 -20.98 9.27
C TYR A 283 6.38 -21.91 8.05
N GLY A 284 6.78 -21.35 6.91
CA GLY A 284 6.86 -21.99 5.61
C GLY A 284 5.51 -22.16 4.89
N GLN A 285 4.41 -21.65 5.45
CA GLN A 285 3.08 -21.78 4.85
C GLN A 285 2.73 -20.56 4.02
N GLY A 286 2.09 -20.80 2.87
CA GLY A 286 1.37 -19.76 2.15
C GLY A 286 0.08 -19.41 2.90
N VAL A 287 -0.14 -18.12 3.17
CA VAL A 287 -1.26 -17.64 3.99
C VAL A 287 -2.14 -16.65 3.21
N PRO A 288 -3.43 -16.52 3.57
CA PRO A 288 -4.26 -15.46 3.02
C PRO A 288 -3.72 -14.06 3.34
N SER A 289 -4.11 -13.09 2.53
CA SER A 289 -3.83 -11.67 2.80
C SER A 289 -4.36 -11.26 4.18
N GLY A 290 -3.55 -10.51 4.93
CA GLY A 290 -3.89 -10.07 6.29
C GLY A 290 -3.70 -11.12 7.38
N SER A 291 -2.99 -12.21 7.10
CA SER A 291 -2.56 -13.15 8.15
C SER A 291 -1.73 -12.41 9.21
N PRO A 292 -2.00 -12.63 10.51
CA PRO A 292 -1.30 -11.94 11.60
C PRO A 292 0.20 -12.26 11.69
N ALA A 293 0.63 -13.38 11.10
CA ALA A 293 2.03 -13.81 11.10
C ALA A 293 2.81 -13.44 9.82
N ASP A 294 2.13 -12.85 8.83
CA ASP A 294 2.72 -12.38 7.57
C ASP A 294 2.77 -10.84 7.63
N PHE A 295 3.83 -10.35 8.26
CA PHE A 295 3.99 -8.92 8.55
C PHE A 295 4.40 -8.15 7.30
N ASN A 296 5.20 -8.77 6.42
CA ASN A 296 5.73 -8.16 5.22
C ASN A 296 4.72 -8.16 4.04
N ARG A 297 3.61 -8.90 4.18
CA ARG A 297 2.49 -9.05 3.23
C ARG A 297 2.92 -9.68 1.90
N ASP A 298 3.82 -10.67 1.97
CA ASP A 298 4.27 -11.46 0.82
C ASP A 298 3.48 -12.77 0.64
N ARG A 299 2.52 -13.05 1.55
CA ARG A 299 1.66 -14.24 1.61
C ARG A 299 2.39 -15.52 1.98
N VAL A 300 3.61 -15.46 2.52
CA VAL A 300 4.39 -16.61 2.95
C VAL A 300 5.08 -16.31 4.27
N VAL A 301 4.62 -16.95 5.35
CA VAL A 301 5.26 -16.77 6.66
C VAL A 301 6.65 -17.40 6.65
N ASN A 302 7.70 -16.60 6.77
CA ASN A 302 9.07 -17.09 6.60
C ASN A 302 10.09 -16.41 7.55
N VAL A 303 11.37 -16.46 7.19
CA VAL A 303 12.45 -15.90 8.01
C VAL A 303 12.33 -14.39 8.19
N TYR A 304 11.75 -13.67 7.22
CA TYR A 304 11.54 -12.23 7.31
C TYR A 304 10.51 -11.87 8.38
N ASP A 305 9.38 -12.58 8.43
CA ASP A 305 8.37 -12.38 9.49
C ASP A 305 8.91 -12.72 10.87
N TYR A 306 9.66 -13.82 10.97
CA TYR A 306 10.32 -14.20 12.20
C TYR A 306 11.34 -13.14 12.67
N ASN A 307 12.11 -12.57 11.74
CA ASN A 307 13.03 -11.48 12.03
C ASN A 307 12.30 -10.21 12.47
N THR A 308 11.11 -9.93 11.93
CA THR A 308 10.27 -8.81 12.37
C THR A 308 9.90 -8.93 13.85
N VAL A 309 9.54 -10.13 14.32
CA VAL A 309 9.32 -10.37 15.77
C VAL A 309 10.60 -10.13 16.57
N LEU A 310 11.74 -10.66 16.12
CA LEU A 310 13.00 -10.54 16.86
C LEU A 310 13.51 -9.09 16.94
N GLN A 311 13.35 -8.31 15.88
CA GLN A 311 13.79 -6.91 15.85
C GLN A 311 12.94 -6.01 16.74
N ASN A 312 11.67 -6.37 16.94
CA ASN A 312 10.74 -5.60 17.76
C ASN A 312 10.52 -6.23 19.14
N TYR A 313 11.25 -7.29 19.51
CA TYR A 313 11.04 -8.03 20.76
C TYR A 313 11.10 -7.13 22.00
N GLY A 314 10.07 -7.22 22.85
CA GLY A 314 9.88 -6.38 24.03
C GLY A 314 9.16 -5.05 23.76
N SER A 315 8.84 -4.72 22.50
CA SER A 315 8.11 -3.48 22.17
C SER A 315 6.67 -3.57 22.64
N GLY A 316 6.18 -2.50 23.27
CA GLY A 316 4.80 -2.39 23.77
C GLY A 316 4.52 -3.14 25.08
N CYS A 317 5.48 -3.93 25.56
CA CYS A 317 5.37 -4.67 26.82
C CYS A 317 5.51 -3.76 28.06
N PRO A 318 4.90 -4.14 29.22
CA PRO A 318 4.99 -3.39 30.47
C PRO A 318 6.38 -3.31 31.12
#